data_AF-A0A0K8R5X8-F1
#
_entry.id   AF-A0A0K8R5X8-F1
#
_cell.length_a   1.000
_cell.length_b   1.000
_cell.length_c   1.000
_cell.angle_alpha   90.00
_cell.angle_beta   90.00
_cell.angle_gamma   90.00
#
_symmetry.space_group_name_H-M   'P 1'
#
loop_
_entity.id
_entity.type
_entity.pdbx_description
1 polymer ?
#
loop_
_entity_poly.entity_id
_entity_poly.type
_entity_poly.pdbx_seq_one_letter_code
_entity_poly.pdbx_strand_id
1 'polypeptide(L)'
;MIRMMILPLSIVLLAASGNLHAAQLAPLSPNPDTCSAGLEEHVKTRCTNLNAAFDSFSGCSFICQGKNKLGQDTVKRLNLMDGLPCGLCKECCDGVCRPVKIDIKNPLTLESCAKQKGSS
;
A
#
# COMPACT_ATOMS: atom_id res chain seq x y z
N MET A 1 -70.83 -4.57 15.06
CA MET A 1 -70.13 -3.39 14.54
C MET A 1 -68.66 -3.52 14.89
N ILE A 2 -67.84 -3.83 13.88
CA ILE A 2 -66.39 -4.05 14.01
C ILE A 2 -65.73 -2.67 14.16
N ARG A 3 -65.18 -2.35 15.33
CA ARG A 3 -64.35 -1.16 15.50
C ARG A 3 -62.89 -1.54 15.24
N MET A 4 -62.47 -1.21 14.02
CA MET A 4 -61.13 -1.28 13.49
C MET A 4 -60.25 -0.25 14.22
N MET A 5 -59.41 -0.69 15.15
CA MET A 5 -58.27 0.11 15.61
C MET A 5 -57.02 -0.56 15.08
N ILE A 6 -56.59 -0.10 13.90
CA ILE A 6 -55.30 -0.43 13.33
C ILE A 6 -54.27 0.33 14.17
N LEU A 7 -53.67 -0.38 15.13
CA LEU A 7 -52.54 0.11 15.91
C LEU A 7 -51.32 0.11 14.98
N PRO A 8 -50.66 1.26 14.68
CA PRO A 8 -49.44 1.22 13.89
C PRO A 8 -48.33 0.66 14.79
N LEU A 9 -48.00 -0.62 14.56
CA LEU A 9 -46.77 -1.25 15.02
C LEU A 9 -45.58 -0.55 14.34
N SER A 10 -45.13 0.56 14.91
CA SER A 10 -43.87 1.20 14.53
C SER A 10 -42.71 0.43 15.14
N ILE A 11 -42.30 -0.64 14.48
CA ILE A 11 -41.01 -1.29 14.73
C ILE A 11 -39.94 -0.34 14.16
N VAL A 12 -39.32 0.45 15.03
CA VAL A 12 -38.09 1.16 14.69
C VAL A 12 -36.96 0.14 14.66
N LEU A 13 -36.73 -0.46 13.49
CA LEU A 13 -35.53 -1.23 13.21
C LEU A 13 -34.46 -0.27 12.65
N LEU A 14 -33.83 0.52 13.51
CA LEU A 14 -32.59 1.23 13.14
C LEU A 14 -31.44 0.22 13.19
N ALA A 15 -31.31 -0.52 12.08
CA ALA A 15 -30.15 -1.35 11.79
C ALA A 15 -28.88 -0.47 11.82
N ALA A 16 -27.88 -0.99 12.51
CA ALA A 16 -26.57 -0.39 12.63
C ALA A 16 -25.92 -0.11 11.27
N SER A 17 -25.34 1.07 11.12
CA SER A 17 -24.05 1.20 10.44
C SER A 17 -23.24 2.26 11.17
N GLY A 18 -22.50 1.81 12.19
CA GLY A 18 -21.19 2.40 12.41
C GLY A 18 -20.39 2.28 11.10
N ASN A 19 -19.48 3.22 10.90
CA ASN A 19 -18.46 3.32 9.86
C ASN A 19 -18.67 4.41 8.80
N LEU A 20 -17.60 5.19 8.63
CA LEU A 20 -17.18 5.87 7.40
C LEU A 20 -17.75 7.27 7.14
N HIS A 21 -17.57 8.19 8.09
CA HIS A 21 -17.30 9.59 7.72
C HIS A 21 -15.82 9.71 7.30
N ALA A 22 -15.49 9.16 6.13
CA ALA A 22 -14.24 9.41 5.40
C ALA A 22 -14.52 9.53 3.90
N ALA A 23 -15.68 10.10 3.54
CA ALA A 23 -16.04 10.42 2.16
C ALA A 23 -16.09 11.94 1.99
N GLN A 24 -14.95 12.62 2.18
CA GLN A 24 -14.70 13.88 1.50
C GLN A 24 -13.82 13.54 0.29
N LEU A 25 -14.50 13.20 -0.79
CA LEU A 25 -13.98 13.02 -2.14
C LEU A 25 -13.42 14.37 -2.65
N ALA A 26 -12.21 14.73 -2.23
CA ALA A 26 -11.27 15.23 -3.22
C ALA A 26 -10.98 14.06 -4.18
N PRO A 27 -10.81 14.25 -5.49
CA PRO A 27 -10.22 13.21 -6.33
C PRO A 27 -8.79 12.96 -5.83
N LEU A 28 -8.65 12.04 -4.88
CA LEU A 28 -7.37 11.55 -4.36
C LEU A 28 -6.63 10.68 -5.38
N SER A 29 -7.09 10.64 -6.62
CA SER A 29 -6.42 9.91 -7.69
C SER A 29 -5.58 10.90 -8.49
N PRO A 30 -4.26 11.02 -8.21
CA PRO A 30 -3.35 11.19 -9.34
C PRO A 30 -3.66 10.05 -10.32
N ASN A 31 -3.54 10.31 -11.62
CA ASN A 31 -3.71 9.25 -12.60
C ASN A 31 -2.80 8.07 -12.18
N PRO A 32 -3.34 6.85 -11.91
CA PRO A 32 -2.53 5.70 -11.52
C PRO A 32 -1.43 5.40 -12.54
N ASP A 33 -1.62 5.79 -13.80
CA ASP A 33 -0.61 5.69 -14.86
C ASP A 33 0.61 6.57 -14.56
N THR A 34 0.41 7.77 -13.99
CA THR A 34 1.50 8.68 -13.61
C THR A 34 2.34 8.13 -12.47
N CYS A 35 1.71 7.51 -11.47
CA CYS A 35 2.43 6.85 -10.38
C CYS A 35 3.22 5.64 -10.89
N SER A 36 2.62 4.86 -11.77
CA SER A 36 3.26 3.68 -12.38
C SER A 36 4.47 4.08 -13.22
N ALA A 37 4.33 5.11 -14.06
CA ALA A 37 5.43 5.64 -14.87
C ALA A 37 6.57 6.20 -14.00
N GLY A 38 6.24 6.96 -12.95
CA GLY A 38 7.24 7.49 -12.02
C GLY A 38 7.98 6.40 -11.25
N LEU A 39 7.30 5.34 -10.83
CA LEU A 39 7.93 4.19 -10.19
C LEU A 39 8.86 3.45 -11.16
N GLU A 40 8.43 3.25 -12.40
CA GLU A 40 9.25 2.62 -13.44
C GLU A 40 10.52 3.42 -13.74
N GLU A 41 10.40 4.74 -13.91
CA GLU A 41 11.55 5.63 -14.10
C GLU A 41 12.51 5.59 -12.91
N HIS A 42 11.97 5.59 -11.69
CA HIS A 42 12.77 5.51 -10.47
C HIS A 42 13.58 4.21 -10.43
N VAL A 43 12.97 3.04 -10.66
CA VAL A 43 13.69 1.76 -10.62
C VAL A 43 14.72 1.65 -11.75
N LYS A 44 14.39 2.12 -12.96
CA LYS A 44 15.35 2.18 -14.08
C LYS A 44 16.56 3.02 -13.72
N THR A 45 16.34 4.22 -13.17
CA THR A 45 17.42 5.12 -12.73
C THR A 45 18.30 4.46 -11.67
N ARG A 46 17.70 3.78 -10.69
CA ARG A 46 18.44 3.05 -9.65
C ARG A 46 19.30 1.93 -10.24
N CYS A 47 18.79 1.17 -11.21
CA CYS A 47 19.58 0.14 -11.89
C CYS A 47 20.71 0.74 -12.72
N THR A 48 20.45 1.82 -13.48
CA THR A 48 21.47 2.50 -14.30
C THR A 48 22.63 3.00 -13.44
N ASN A 49 22.35 3.57 -12.26
CA ASN A 49 23.38 3.99 -11.29
C ASN A 49 24.27 2.83 -10.80
N LEU A 50 23.84 1.58 -10.97
CA LEU A 50 24.60 0.38 -10.65
C LEU A 50 25.27 -0.27 -11.87
N ASN A 51 25.28 0.43 -13.02
CA ASN A 51 25.70 -0.08 -14.33
C ASN A 51 24.94 -1.35 -14.76
N ALA A 52 23.63 -1.37 -14.48
CA ALA A 52 22.74 -2.48 -14.78
C ALA A 52 21.43 -1.96 -15.40
N ALA A 53 20.72 -2.81 -16.13
CA ALA A 53 19.37 -2.56 -16.62
C ALA A 53 18.34 -3.10 -15.62
N PHE A 54 17.18 -2.46 -15.55
CA PHE A 54 16.02 -3.04 -14.88
C PHE A 54 15.57 -4.29 -15.62
N ASP A 55 15.28 -5.35 -14.88
CA ASP A 55 14.81 -6.62 -15.41
C ASP A 55 13.37 -6.90 -14.98
N SER A 56 13.13 -7.00 -13.67
CA SER A 56 11.82 -7.43 -13.17
C SER A 56 11.53 -6.98 -11.73
N PHE A 57 10.25 -6.91 -11.38
CA PHE A 57 9.79 -6.78 -10.00
C PHE A 57 9.59 -8.16 -9.36
N SER A 58 9.78 -8.20 -8.05
CA SER A 58 9.60 -9.39 -7.21
C SER A 58 9.09 -8.96 -5.83
N GLY A 59 7.77 -8.75 -5.71
CA GLY A 59 7.14 -8.32 -4.47
C GLY A 59 7.70 -6.98 -3.97
N CYS A 60 8.32 -6.97 -2.80
CA CYS A 60 8.94 -5.79 -2.19
C CYS A 60 10.39 -5.54 -2.67
N SER A 61 10.77 -6.06 -3.83
CA SER A 61 12.09 -5.89 -4.41
C SER A 61 12.03 -5.84 -5.93
N PHE A 62 13.12 -5.41 -6.55
CA PHE A 62 13.31 -5.45 -7.99
C PHE A 62 14.72 -5.92 -8.34
N ILE A 63 14.86 -6.45 -9.55
CA ILE A 63 16.08 -7.04 -10.06
C ILE A 63 16.67 -6.09 -11.11
N CYS A 64 17.97 -5.82 -10.95
CA CYS A 64 18.80 -5.19 -11.96
C CYS A 64 19.80 -6.22 -12.51
N GLN A 65 19.89 -6.35 -13.83
CA GLN A 65 20.84 -7.23 -14.50
C GLN A 65 21.86 -6.42 -15.29
N GLY A 66 23.14 -6.77 -15.21
CA GLY A 66 24.22 -6.07 -15.91
C GLY A 66 25.46 -6.94 -16.04
N LYS A 67 26.59 -6.34 -16.43
CA LYS A 67 27.87 -7.05 -16.54
C LYS A 67 28.91 -6.47 -15.60
N ASN A 68 29.76 -7.32 -15.03
CA ASN A 68 30.94 -6.85 -14.29
C ASN A 68 32.07 -6.42 -15.25
N LYS A 69 33.19 -5.92 -14.69
CA LYS A 69 34.37 -5.49 -15.47
C LYS A 69 34.99 -6.61 -16.33
N LEU A 70 34.70 -7.87 -16.01
CA LEU A 70 35.17 -9.06 -16.74
C LEU A 70 34.15 -9.52 -17.80
N GLY A 71 33.04 -8.80 -17.99
CA GLY A 71 32.00 -9.13 -18.96
C GLY A 71 31.01 -10.21 -18.51
N GLN A 72 31.12 -10.71 -17.28
CA GLN A 72 30.24 -11.74 -16.72
C GLN A 72 28.92 -11.12 -16.27
N ASP A 73 27.84 -11.88 -16.44
CA ASP A 73 26.51 -11.45 -16.02
C ASP A 73 26.43 -11.32 -14.50
N THR A 74 25.77 -10.27 -14.05
CA THR A 74 25.57 -9.93 -12.65
C THR A 74 24.11 -9.60 -12.41
N VAL A 75 23.58 -10.10 -11.30
CA VAL A 75 22.21 -9.86 -10.87
C VAL A 75 22.25 -9.18 -9.51
N LYS A 76 21.61 -8.02 -9.39
CA LYS A 76 21.49 -7.27 -8.15
C LYS A 76 20.02 -7.18 -7.78
N ARG A 77 19.68 -7.62 -6.57
CA ARG A 77 18.34 -7.43 -6.00
C ARG A 77 18.36 -6.20 -5.09
N LEU A 78 17.41 -5.30 -5.30
CA LEU A 78 17.22 -4.11 -4.48
C LEU A 78 15.84 -4.12 -3.85
N ASN A 79 15.76 -3.72 -2.59
CA ASN A 79 14.50 -3.60 -1.89
C ASN A 79 13.78 -2.32 -2.30
N LEU A 80 12.45 -2.40 -2.38
CA LEU A 80 11.59 -1.23 -2.39
C LEU A 80 11.67 -0.51 -1.04
N MET A 81 11.33 0.78 -1.04
CA MET A 81 11.35 1.59 0.17
C MET A 81 10.36 1.03 1.21
N ASP A 82 10.78 1.07 2.48
CA ASP A 82 9.93 0.65 3.57
C ASP A 82 8.65 1.49 3.63
N GLY A 83 7.54 0.88 4.01
CA GLY A 83 6.22 1.51 4.07
C GLY A 83 5.43 1.50 2.77
N LEU A 84 6.02 1.09 1.64
CA LEU A 84 5.28 0.97 0.39
C LEU A 84 4.22 -0.13 0.48
N PRO A 85 2.98 0.10 0.04
CA PRO A 85 1.92 -0.90 0.10
C PRO A 85 2.26 -2.09 -0.82
N CYS A 86 2.14 -3.30 -0.29
CA CYS A 86 2.41 -4.55 -1.02
C CYS A 86 1.23 -5.54 -0.97
N GLY A 87 0.12 -5.14 -0.36
CA GLY A 87 -1.10 -5.90 -0.24
C GLY A 87 -2.08 -5.27 0.74
N LEU A 88 -3.25 -5.88 0.90
CA LEU A 88 -4.24 -5.44 1.88
C LEU A 88 -3.66 -5.50 3.30
N CYS A 89 -3.67 -4.35 3.99
CA CYS A 89 -3.09 -4.20 5.32
C CYS A 89 -1.65 -4.70 5.44
N LYS A 90 -0.85 -4.53 4.37
CA LYS A 90 0.56 -4.92 4.34
C LYS A 90 1.44 -3.86 3.69
N GLU A 91 2.66 -3.76 4.18
CA GLU A 91 3.70 -2.87 3.68
C GLU A 91 5.02 -3.60 3.45
N CYS A 92 5.86 -3.05 2.58
CA CYS A 92 7.24 -3.48 2.44
C CYS A 92 8.06 -3.06 3.65
N CYS A 93 8.79 -4.01 4.23
CA CYS A 93 9.78 -3.77 5.28
C CYS A 93 10.99 -4.65 5.02
N ASP A 94 12.14 -4.03 4.78
CA ASP A 94 13.40 -4.72 4.47
C ASP A 94 13.27 -5.71 3.30
N GLY A 95 12.48 -5.33 2.29
CA GLY A 95 12.23 -6.17 1.11
C GLY A 95 11.21 -7.29 1.32
N VAL A 96 10.55 -7.35 2.47
CA VAL A 96 9.52 -8.36 2.79
C VAL A 96 8.16 -7.67 2.93
N CYS A 97 7.12 -8.27 2.35
CA CYS A 97 5.75 -7.80 2.53
C CYS A 97 5.21 -8.26 3.89
N ARG A 98 5.02 -7.34 4.84
CA ARG A 98 4.62 -7.63 6.22
C ARG A 98 3.28 -6.97 6.57
N PRO A 99 2.47 -7.56 7.46
CA PRO A 99 1.28 -6.91 7.98
C PRO A 99 1.63 -5.61 8.71
N VAL A 100 0.84 -4.57 8.48
CA VAL A 100 0.88 -3.36 9.29
C VAL A 100 0.21 -3.62 10.64
N LYS A 101 0.72 -3.01 11.70
CA LYS A 101 0.06 -3.03 13.01
C LYS A 101 -0.85 -1.80 13.12
N ILE A 102 -2.11 -2.04 13.45
CA ILE A 102 -3.11 -1.00 13.66
C ILE A 102 -3.43 -1.01 15.16
N ASP A 103 -3.26 0.12 15.84
CA ASP A 103 -3.70 0.25 17.22
C ASP A 103 -5.23 0.34 17.23
N ILE A 104 -5.90 -0.62 17.86
CA ILE A 104 -7.36 -0.66 17.96
C ILE A 104 -7.89 0.51 18.80
N LYS A 105 -7.07 1.05 19.73
CA LYS A 105 -7.44 2.20 20.56
C LYS A 105 -7.47 3.50 19.76
N ASN A 106 -6.65 3.60 18.72
CA ASN A 106 -6.70 4.68 17.75
C ASN A 106 -6.47 4.13 16.34
N PRO A 107 -7.53 3.77 15.58
CA PRO A 107 -7.40 3.14 14.27
C PRO A 107 -6.72 4.03 13.20
N LEU A 108 -6.47 5.30 13.51
CA LEU A 108 -5.67 6.23 12.70
C LEU A 108 -4.15 6.07 12.94
N THR A 109 -3.75 5.40 14.02
CA THR A 109 -2.34 5.12 14.32
C THR A 109 -1.93 3.82 13.64
N LEU A 110 -1.23 3.99 12.51
CA LEU A 110 -0.50 2.93 11.83
C LEU A 110 0.94 2.86 12.37
N GLU A 111 1.30 1.72 12.95
CA GLU A 111 2.69 1.37 13.23
C GLU A 111 3.33 0.82 11.95
N SER A 112 3.99 1.73 11.21
CA SER A 112 4.74 1.40 10.01
C SER A 112 6.23 1.22 10.32
N CYS A 113 6.89 0.25 9.70
CA CYS A 113 8.33 0.04 9.80
C CYS A 113 9.14 1.22 9.21
N ALA A 114 8.57 2.00 8.29
CA ALA A 114 9.21 3.19 7.75
C ALA A 114 9.47 4.25 8.83
N LYS A 115 8.60 4.34 9.85
CA LYS A 115 8.74 5.30 10.96
C LYS A 115 9.84 4.90 11.96
N GLN A 116 10.15 3.61 12.07
CA GLN A 116 11.11 3.10 13.06
C GLN A 116 12.57 3.41 12.69
N LYS A 117 12.88 3.61 11.40
CA LYS A 117 14.23 3.92 10.91
C LYS A 117 14.62 5.41 10.98
N GLY A 118 13.67 6.29 11.29
CA GLY A 118 13.91 7.75 11.41
C GLY A 118 14.35 8.23 12.80
N SER A 119 14.62 7.32 13.75
CA SER A 119 14.99 7.64 15.14
C SER A 119 16.38 7.12 15.55
N SER A 120 17.35 7.10 14.62
CA SER A 120 18.76 6.81 14.93
C SER A 120 19.63 8.04 14.81
#